data_AF-A0A9P3BRY5-F1
#
_entry.id   AF-A0A9P3BRY5-F1
#
_cell.length_a   1.000
_cell.length_b   1.000
_cell.length_c   1.000
_cell.angle_alpha   90.00
_cell.angle_beta   90.00
_cell.angle_gamma   90.00
#
_symmetry.space_group_name_H-M   'P 1'
#
loop_
_entity.id
_entity.type
_entity.pdbx_description
1 polymer ?
#
loop_
_entity_poly.entity_id
_entity_poly.type
_entity_poly.pdbx_seq_one_letter_code
_entity_poly.pdbx_strand_id
1 'polypeptide(L)'
;MKIAHLLTGHALVENVSHPTLVPSRAEYERYRREGEGYGYLLRILFRKPNNAIQFYGALDVWNAVSIGTNQTIALPYSVVAHWGNKTGRLPMVSRNI
;
A
#
# COMPACT_ATOMS: atom_id res chain seq x y z
N MET A 1 -0.39 -14.39 0.31
CA MET A 1 0.12 -13.17 1.00
C MET A 1 -0.51 -13.09 2.40
N LYS A 2 0.23 -13.35 3.48
CA LYS A 2 -0.31 -13.46 4.86
C LYS A 2 -0.81 -12.13 5.42
N ILE A 3 -0.08 -11.04 5.16
CA ILE A 3 -0.43 -9.68 5.61
C ILE A 3 -1.78 -9.21 5.04
N ALA A 4 -2.07 -9.50 3.77
CA ALA A 4 -3.32 -9.07 3.15
C ALA A 4 -4.55 -9.68 3.86
N HIS A 5 -4.47 -10.96 4.26
CA HIS A 5 -5.53 -11.64 5.01
C HIS A 5 -5.66 -11.07 6.43
N LEU A 6 -4.53 -10.85 7.12
CA LEU A 6 -4.50 -10.23 8.45
C LEU A 6 -5.20 -8.87 8.45
N LEU A 7 -4.88 -8.02 7.47
CA LEU A 7 -5.44 -6.69 7.35
C LEU A 7 -6.94 -6.69 7.01
N THR A 8 -7.39 -7.66 6.22
CA THR A 8 -8.80 -7.80 5.82
C THR A 8 -9.71 -8.09 7.03
N GLY A 9 -9.20 -8.79 8.04
CA GLY A 9 -9.95 -9.09 9.27
C GLY A 9 -10.03 -7.93 10.28
N HIS A 10 -9.37 -6.79 10.02
CA HIS A 10 -9.25 -5.72 11.00
C HIS A 10 -10.41 -4.72 10.92
N ALA A 11 -11.05 -4.41 12.06
CA ALA A 11 -12.25 -3.57 12.13
C ALA A 11 -12.08 -2.15 11.53
N LEU A 12 -10.87 -1.58 11.63
CA LEU A 12 -10.57 -0.24 11.09
C LEU A 12 -10.31 -0.23 9.57
N VAL A 13 -10.10 -1.39 8.97
CA VAL A 13 -9.86 -1.55 7.54
C VAL A 13 -11.20 -1.69 6.83
N GLU A 14 -11.35 -0.94 5.74
CA GLU A 14 -12.52 -1.00 4.86
C GLU A 14 -12.28 -1.99 3.73
N ASN A 15 -11.11 -1.91 3.10
CA ASN A 15 -10.77 -2.75 1.97
C ASN A 15 -9.25 -2.97 1.88
N VAL A 16 -8.86 -4.17 1.44
CA VAL A 16 -7.49 -4.49 1.06
C VAL A 16 -7.50 -4.89 -0.41
N SER A 17 -6.74 -4.19 -1.24
CA SER A 17 -6.59 -4.53 -2.66
C SER A 17 -5.29 -5.31 -2.84
N HIS A 18 -5.43 -6.62 -3.09
CA HIS A 18 -4.34 -7.53 -3.46
C HIS A 18 -4.92 -8.55 -4.44
N PRO A 19 -4.20 -9.00 -5.50
CA PRO A 19 -4.78 -9.84 -6.54
C PRO A 19 -5.38 -11.17 -6.02
N THR A 20 -4.93 -11.67 -4.88
CA THR A 20 -5.51 -12.88 -4.25
C THR A 20 -6.85 -12.66 -3.56
N LEU A 21 -7.25 -11.42 -3.29
CA LEU A 21 -8.41 -11.06 -2.47
C LEU A 21 -9.52 -10.34 -3.24
N VAL A 22 -9.24 -9.89 -4.46
CA VAL A 22 -10.17 -9.10 -5.26
C VAL A 22 -10.94 -9.99 -6.25
N PRO A 23 -12.18 -9.62 -6.62
CA PRO A 23 -12.95 -10.33 -7.65
C PRO A 23 -12.23 -10.37 -8.99
N SER A 24 -11.46 -9.33 -9.31
CA SER A 24 -10.66 -9.23 -10.55
C SER A 24 -9.38 -10.07 -10.52
N ARG A 25 -9.39 -11.20 -9.81
CA ARG A 25 -8.27 -12.12 -9.72
C ARG A 25 -8.01 -12.81 -11.06
N ALA A 26 -9.07 -13.17 -11.78
CA ALA A 26 -8.97 -13.89 -13.04
C ALA A 26 -8.15 -13.11 -14.09
N GLU A 27 -8.29 -11.78 -14.09
CA GLU A 27 -7.54 -10.87 -14.94
C GLU A 27 -6.06 -10.89 -14.58
N TYR A 28 -5.71 -10.89 -13.28
CA TYR A 28 -4.31 -11.02 -12.86
C TYR A 28 -3.73 -12.38 -13.29
N GLU A 29 -4.46 -13.47 -13.07
CA GLU A 29 -4.01 -14.82 -13.44
C GLU A 29 -3.75 -14.96 -14.94
N ARG A 30 -4.53 -14.28 -15.79
CA ARG A 30 -4.36 -14.30 -17.25
C ARG A 30 -3.01 -13.74 -17.71
N TYR A 31 -2.46 -12.75 -17.01
CA TYR A 31 -1.21 -12.08 -17.38
C TYR A 31 -0.04 -12.44 -16.47
N ARG A 32 -0.28 -13.23 -15.42
CA ARG A 32 0.74 -13.73 -14.51
C ARG A 32 1.63 -14.71 -15.27
N ARG A 33 2.94 -14.66 -15.01
CA ARG A 33 3.88 -15.65 -15.54
C ARG A 33 3.54 -17.04 -14.99
N GLU A 34 3.64 -18.05 -15.84
CA GLU A 34 3.42 -19.44 -15.44
C GLU A 34 4.43 -19.84 -14.36
N GLY A 35 3.98 -20.57 -13.34
CA GLY A 35 4.82 -21.01 -12.23
C GLY A 35 5.22 -19.93 -11.21
N GLU A 36 5.05 -18.64 -11.53
CA GLU A 36 5.42 -17.55 -10.63
C GLU A 36 4.39 -17.31 -9.51
N GLY A 37 4.74 -16.50 -8.51
CA GLY A 37 3.85 -16.13 -7.40
C GLY A 37 3.00 -14.88 -7.67
N TYR A 38 2.32 -14.41 -6.62
CA TYR A 38 1.74 -13.08 -6.59
C TYR A 38 2.78 -12.07 -6.12
N GLY A 39 2.74 -10.86 -6.67
CA GLY A 39 3.58 -9.76 -6.21
C GLY A 39 3.32 -9.34 -4.76
N TYR A 40 4.22 -8.53 -4.21
CA TYR A 40 4.17 -8.06 -2.82
C TYR A 40 3.40 -6.74 -2.62
N LEU A 41 2.89 -6.14 -3.70
CA LEU A 41 2.17 -4.88 -3.65
C LEU A 41 0.74 -5.09 -3.13
N LEU A 42 0.35 -4.30 -2.14
CA LEU A 42 -1.02 -4.22 -1.65
C LEU A 42 -1.41 -2.78 -1.34
N ARG A 43 -2.70 -2.49 -1.43
CA ARG A 43 -3.30 -1.24 -0.97
C ARG A 43 -4.20 -1.51 0.23
N ILE A 44 -4.18 -0.61 1.21
CA ILE A 44 -5.07 -0.63 2.36
C ILE A 44 -5.94 0.63 2.30
N LEU A 45 -7.25 0.45 2.39
CA LEU A 45 -8.21 1.52 2.57
C LEU A 45 -8.78 1.43 3.99
N PHE A 46 -8.71 2.53 4.73
CA PHE A 46 -9.25 2.64 6.08
C PHE A 46 -10.62 3.31 6.05
N ARG A 47 -11.53 2.87 6.94
CA ARG A 47 -12.88 3.44 7.06
C ARG A 47 -12.90 4.92 7.44
N LYS A 48 -11.84 5.38 8.14
CA LYS A 48 -11.67 6.78 8.56
C LYS A 48 -10.30 7.28 8.11
N PRO A 49 -10.21 8.46 7.45
CA PRO A 49 -8.94 9.04 7.02
C PRO A 49 -7.90 9.18 8.15
N ASN A 50 -8.33 9.56 9.35
CA ASN A 50 -7.45 9.71 10.52
C ASN A 50 -6.75 8.41 10.92
N ASN A 51 -7.35 7.25 10.65
CA ASN A 51 -6.71 5.97 10.93
C ASN A 51 -5.58 5.69 9.93
N ALA A 52 -5.77 6.08 8.66
CA ALA A 52 -4.72 5.96 7.65
C ALA A 52 -3.51 6.86 7.99
N ILE A 53 -3.76 8.08 8.45
CA ILE A 53 -2.70 9.02 8.87
C ILE A 53 -1.92 8.47 10.05
N GLN A 54 -2.61 8.01 11.11
CA GLN A 54 -1.98 7.43 12.29
C GLN A 54 -1.22 6.14 11.97
N PHE A 55 -1.84 5.26 11.18
CA PHE A 55 -1.20 4.02 10.73
C PHE A 55 0.09 4.32 9.97
N TYR A 56 0.03 5.20 8.97
CA TYR A 56 1.19 5.57 8.17
C TYR A 56 2.28 6.24 9.01
N GLY A 57 1.92 7.14 9.92
CA GLY A 57 2.90 7.78 10.83
C GLY A 57 3.51 6.85 11.88
N ALA A 58 2.90 5.71 12.15
CA ALA A 58 3.39 4.69 13.08
C ALA A 58 4.21 3.59 12.40
N LEU A 59 4.19 3.49 11.06
CA LEU A 59 4.99 2.51 10.34
C LEU A 59 6.48 2.85 10.42
N ASP A 60 7.27 1.89 10.90
CA ASP A 60 8.73 1.95 10.84
C ASP A 60 9.22 1.28 9.55
N VAL A 61 8.92 1.93 8.42
CA VAL A 61 9.27 1.46 7.07
C VAL A 61 9.71 2.63 6.20
N TRP A 62 10.27 2.32 5.03
CA TRP A 62 10.77 3.37 4.14
C TRP A 62 9.61 4.12 3.47
N ASN A 63 9.64 5.45 3.59
CA ASN A 63 8.67 6.34 2.95
C ASN A 63 9.19 6.77 1.57
N ALA A 64 8.91 5.98 0.54
CA ALA A 64 9.41 6.22 -0.82
C ALA A 64 8.34 5.93 -1.88
N VAL A 65 8.50 6.52 -3.07
CA VAL A 65 7.60 6.32 -4.22
C VAL A 65 8.07 5.16 -5.12
N SER A 66 9.21 4.56 -4.80
CA SER A 66 9.78 3.42 -5.54
C SER A 66 9.17 2.08 -5.11
N ILE A 67 9.29 1.04 -5.95
CA ILE A 67 8.79 -0.32 -5.70
C ILE A 67 9.82 -1.36 -6.14
N GLY A 68 9.70 -2.59 -5.62
CA GLY A 68 10.50 -3.73 -6.09
C GLY A 68 11.88 -3.88 -5.44
N THR A 69 12.08 -3.29 -4.27
CA THR A 69 13.31 -3.48 -3.47
C THR A 69 13.11 -4.53 -2.38
N ASN A 70 14.21 -4.89 -1.70
CA ASN A 70 14.17 -5.83 -0.56
C ASN A 70 13.61 -5.19 0.72
N GLN A 71 13.39 -3.88 0.72
CA GLN A 71 12.85 -3.14 1.85
C GLN A 71 11.32 -3.06 1.75
N THR A 72 10.65 -3.02 2.90
CA THR A 72 9.24 -2.62 2.92
C THR A 72 9.15 -1.12 2.72
N ILE A 73 8.40 -0.72 1.70
CA ILE A 73 8.15 0.68 1.36
C ILE A 73 6.65 0.94 1.52
N ALA A 74 6.31 2.06 2.16
CA ALA A 74 4.94 2.57 2.22
C ALA A 74 4.85 3.94 1.55
N LEU A 75 3.73 4.18 0.86
CA LEU A 75 3.40 5.50 0.32
C LEU A 75 1.92 5.85 0.54
N PRO A 76 1.59 7.11 0.85
CA PRO A 76 0.22 7.57 0.96
C PRO A 76 -0.29 7.89 -0.45
N TYR A 77 -0.83 6.89 -1.14
CA TYR A 77 -1.20 6.99 -2.56
C TYR A 77 -2.06 8.21 -2.92
N SER A 78 -3.07 8.54 -2.10
CA SER A 78 -3.94 9.69 -2.34
C SER A 78 -3.21 11.04 -2.30
N VAL A 79 -2.15 11.14 -1.49
CA VAL A 79 -1.31 12.34 -1.45
C VAL A 79 -0.46 12.40 -2.70
N VAL A 80 0.22 11.32 -3.06
CA VAL A 80 1.16 11.29 -4.19
C VAL A 80 0.44 11.43 -5.54
N ALA A 81 -0.66 10.71 -5.75
CA ALA A 81 -1.38 10.69 -7.03
C ALA A 81 -2.02 12.05 -7.38
N HIS A 82 -2.31 12.88 -6.38
CA HIS A 82 -2.90 14.21 -6.55
C HIS A 82 -1.92 15.35 -6.24
N TRP A 83 -0.64 15.03 -5.99
CA TRP A 83 0.43 16.00 -5.83
C TRP A 83 0.86 16.55 -7.21
N GLY A 84 -0.03 17.27 -7.88
CA GLY A 84 0.26 17.85 -9.19
C GLY A 84 1.36 18.90 -9.11
N ASN A 85 2.54 18.63 -9.67
CA ASN A 85 3.65 19.55 -10.02
C ASN A 85 3.90 20.75 -9.08
N LYS A 86 3.62 20.65 -7.79
CA LYS A 86 4.03 21.64 -6.80
C LYS A 86 5.44 21.25 -6.37
N THR A 87 6.42 22.07 -6.76
CA THR A 87 7.83 22.09 -6.36
C THR A 87 8.00 22.35 -4.84
N GLY A 88 7.13 21.78 -4.02
CA GLY A 88 7.21 21.76 -2.56
C GLY A 88 7.42 20.33 -2.10
N ARG A 89 8.30 20.16 -1.12
CA ARG A 89 8.56 18.90 -0.41
C ARG A 89 7.21 18.27 -0.03
N LEU A 90 7.02 16.98 -0.33
CA LEU A 90 5.91 16.20 0.25
C LEU A 90 5.85 16.50 1.75
N PRO A 91 4.67 16.56 2.40
CA PRO A 91 4.55 16.64 3.85
C PRO A 91 5.06 15.32 4.44
N MET A 92 6.37 15.19 4.41
CA MET A 92 7.13 14.11 4.98
C MET A 92 7.25 14.48 6.44
N VAL A 93 6.54 13.75 7.29
CA VAL A 93 6.90 13.69 8.70
C VAL A 93 8.30 13.09 8.72
N SER A 94 9.29 13.99 8.78
CA SER A 94 10.69 13.65 8.93
C SER A 94 10.85 12.93 10.26
N ARG A 95 10.95 11.60 10.22
CA ARG A 95 11.64 10.87 11.27
C ARG A 95 13.01 10.48 10.74
N ASN A 96 14.02 10.88 11.50
CA ASN A 96 15.43 10.65 11.26
C ASN A 96 15.69 9.18 10.94
N ILE A 97 16.31 8.94 9.79
CA ILE A 97 17.39 7.96 9.67
C ILE A 97 18.70 8.70 9.88
#